data_AF-A0AAP0NWK7-F1
#
_entry.id   AF-A0AAP0NWK7-F1
#
_cell.length_a   1.000
_cell.length_b   1.000
_cell.length_c   1.000
_cell.angle_alpha   90.00
_cell.angle_beta   90.00
_cell.angle_gamma   90.00
#
_symmetry.space_group_name_H-M   'P 1'
#
loop_
_entity.id
_entity.type
_entity.pdbx_description
1 polymer ?
#
loop_
_entity_poly.entity_id
_entity_poly.type
_entity_poly.pdbx_seq_one_letter_code
_entity_poly.pdbx_strand_id
1 'polypeptide(L)'
;MSPTNFTVVQVAAGPRRNGSATTINSVTEFGSVMISDDPLTETPDPLSKVVGRAQGLSSSVSQSDTTILMAFNLVFTEGKFNGSTLSILGRNSIFASKVREMPVVGGSGVFRFARGYVLMKTYALDVKNLRATVEYDVYPFKEKLTHLHFYFHDVATATNPTVVQVAAAPNSTGRIRPFGSVMIADDPLTETPNPSSKLLGKAQGLYSSVSQSQTTYLMAFNFVFMEGKYNGSTVSIFGRNSILSKVREIPIIGGTGVFRFARGYTLARTYAVNSTTFNAIVEYDVHVLHY
;
A
#
# COMPACT_ATOMS: atom_id res chain seq x y z
N MET A 1 15.63 -3.54 -1.03
CA MET A 1 16.10 -4.45 0.05
C MET A 1 14.96 -5.40 0.38
N SER A 2 15.19 -6.70 0.52
CA SER A 2 14.16 -7.62 1.00
C SER A 2 13.84 -7.30 2.47
N PRO A 3 12.57 -7.11 2.89
CA PRO A 3 12.27 -7.21 4.30
C PRO A 3 12.70 -8.60 4.73
N THR A 4 13.58 -8.61 5.70
CA THR A 4 13.96 -9.83 6.38
C THR A 4 12.99 -9.92 7.53
N ASN A 5 12.25 -11.01 7.66
CA ASN A 5 11.57 -11.28 8.92
C ASN A 5 12.67 -11.42 9.98
N PHE A 6 12.43 -10.88 11.17
CA PHE A 6 13.40 -10.99 12.24
C PHE A 6 12.68 -11.11 13.57
N THR A 7 13.36 -11.75 14.51
CA THR A 7 12.90 -11.94 15.87
C THR A 7 13.68 -11.00 16.78
N VAL A 8 12.98 -10.31 17.68
CA VAL A 8 13.59 -9.56 18.79
C VAL A 8 12.83 -9.85 20.07
N VAL A 9 13.51 -9.76 21.20
CA VAL A 9 12.91 -10.02 22.51
C VAL A 9 12.90 -8.77 23.37
N GLN A 10 11.71 -8.28 23.72
CA GLN A 10 11.56 -7.23 24.73
C GLN A 10 11.71 -7.83 26.11
N VAL A 11 12.62 -7.27 26.89
CA VAL A 11 12.83 -7.66 28.29
C VAL A 11 12.42 -6.50 29.18
N ALA A 12 11.21 -6.54 29.73
CA ALA A 12 10.79 -5.60 30.77
C ALA A 12 11.42 -6.00 32.11
N ALA A 13 12.48 -5.31 32.54
CA ALA A 13 13.22 -5.56 33.79
C ALA A 13 13.35 -4.32 34.69
N GLY A 14 13.19 -4.50 36.02
CA GLY A 14 13.24 -3.47 37.09
C GLY A 14 14.67 -3.03 37.47
N PRO A 15 15.03 -2.77 38.75
CA PRO A 15 14.47 -1.81 39.72
C PRO A 15 14.74 -0.33 39.37
N ARG A 16 15.43 -0.06 38.25
CA ARG A 16 15.42 1.26 37.61
C ARG A 16 14.16 1.34 36.75
N ARG A 17 13.29 2.32 37.02
CA ARG A 17 12.04 2.51 36.28
C ARG A 17 12.33 2.80 34.81
N ASN A 18 12.39 1.78 33.96
CA ASN A 18 12.35 1.92 32.50
C ASN A 18 10.95 2.27 32.00
N GLY A 19 9.98 2.36 32.91
CA GLY A 19 8.65 2.87 32.66
C GLY A 19 8.05 3.58 33.85
N SER A 20 7.14 4.52 33.58
CA SER A 20 6.36 5.20 34.62
C SER A 20 4.89 4.94 34.38
N ALA A 21 4.19 4.55 35.44
CA ALA A 21 2.74 4.49 35.45
C ALA A 21 2.17 5.88 35.83
N THR A 22 1.12 6.31 35.15
CA THR A 22 0.53 7.65 35.35
C THR A 22 -0.85 7.60 36.03
N THR A 23 -1.27 6.46 36.58
CA THR A 23 -2.61 6.30 37.20
C THR A 23 -2.59 6.05 38.71
N ILE A 24 -3.72 6.44 39.32
CA ILE A 24 -3.87 6.89 40.71
C ILE A 24 -3.91 5.74 41.74
N ASN A 25 -4.24 4.48 41.35
CA ASN A 25 -4.45 3.38 42.31
C ASN A 25 -3.82 2.02 41.94
N SER A 26 -3.69 1.70 40.64
CA SER A 26 -3.13 0.42 40.17
C SER A 26 -2.56 0.53 38.75
N VAL A 27 -1.59 -0.34 38.44
CA VAL A 27 -0.91 -0.42 37.14
C VAL A 27 -1.56 -1.42 36.18
N THR A 28 -2.47 -2.27 36.65
CA THR A 28 -3.17 -3.30 35.85
C THR A 28 -4.68 -3.08 35.72
N GLU A 29 -5.24 -2.06 36.37
CA GLU A 29 -6.66 -1.72 36.29
C GLU A 29 -7.02 -1.05 34.96
N PHE A 30 -8.29 -1.15 34.57
CA PHE A 30 -8.81 -0.44 33.39
C PHE A 30 -8.48 1.06 33.46
N GLY A 31 -7.98 1.60 32.34
CA GLY A 31 -7.52 2.98 32.25
C GLY A 31 -6.08 3.20 32.71
N SER A 32 -5.40 2.19 33.27
CA SER A 32 -3.98 2.33 33.60
C SER A 32 -3.16 2.63 32.36
N VAL A 33 -2.14 3.48 32.49
CA VAL A 33 -1.19 3.80 31.41
C VAL A 33 0.22 3.57 31.92
N MET A 34 1.01 2.84 31.14
CA MET A 34 2.43 2.59 31.37
C MET A 34 3.23 3.11 30.19
N ILE A 35 4.09 4.07 30.44
CA ILE A 35 5.15 4.48 29.50
C ILE A 35 6.30 3.50 29.64
N SER A 36 6.89 3.04 28.54
CA SER A 36 7.97 2.04 28.55
C SER A 36 9.12 2.44 27.64
N ASP A 37 10.32 2.11 28.07
CA ASP A 37 11.59 2.19 27.33
C ASP A 37 12.39 0.92 27.61
N ASP A 38 11.96 -0.19 27.03
CA ASP A 38 12.49 -1.52 27.35
C ASP A 38 13.56 -1.97 26.35
N PRO A 39 14.61 -2.70 26.78
CA PRO A 39 15.59 -3.26 25.86
C PRO A 39 14.97 -4.31 24.92
N LEU A 40 15.35 -4.25 23.64
CA LEU A 40 15.18 -5.32 22.67
C LEU A 40 16.48 -6.10 22.56
N THR A 41 16.40 -7.42 22.68
CA THR A 41 17.56 -8.33 22.73
C THR A 41 17.44 -9.43 21.68
N GLU A 42 18.57 -10.05 21.30
CA GLU A 42 18.58 -11.16 20.32
C GLU A 42 17.93 -12.45 20.85
N THR A 43 17.92 -12.65 22.16
CA THR A 43 17.37 -13.85 22.83
C THR A 43 16.63 -13.46 24.11
N PRO A 44 15.84 -14.37 24.72
CA PRO A 44 15.13 -14.08 25.96
C PRO A 44 15.99 -13.84 27.20
N ASP A 45 17.30 -14.12 27.13
CA ASP A 45 18.22 -13.85 28.24
C ASP A 45 18.37 -12.33 28.46
N PRO A 46 18.09 -11.79 29.66
CA PRO A 46 18.29 -10.38 29.98
C PRO A 46 19.74 -9.88 29.79
N LEU A 47 20.72 -10.77 29.77
CA LEU A 47 22.13 -10.45 29.51
C LEU A 47 22.51 -10.56 28.03
N SER A 48 21.57 -10.97 27.17
CA SER A 48 21.76 -11.05 25.73
C SER A 48 22.09 -9.68 25.14
N LYS A 49 22.75 -9.69 23.98
CA LYS A 49 23.05 -8.47 23.22
C LYS A 49 21.77 -7.66 23.01
N VAL A 50 21.81 -6.39 23.41
CA VAL A 50 20.77 -5.40 23.12
C VAL A 50 20.93 -4.93 21.68
N VAL A 51 19.86 -5.06 20.89
CA VAL A 51 19.79 -4.66 19.47
C VAL A 51 18.95 -3.41 19.23
N GLY A 52 18.26 -2.95 20.26
CA GLY A 52 17.38 -1.79 20.19
C GLY A 52 16.59 -1.57 21.47
N ARG A 53 15.55 -0.75 21.39
CA ARG A 53 14.62 -0.47 22.49
C ARG A 53 13.18 -0.42 22.00
N ALA A 54 12.25 -0.93 22.81
CA ALA A 54 10.82 -0.80 22.63
C ALA A 54 10.35 0.41 23.44
N GLN A 55 10.04 1.49 22.74
CA GLN A 55 9.69 2.79 23.33
C GLN A 55 8.26 3.17 23.01
N GLY A 56 7.46 3.47 24.02
CA GLY A 56 6.08 3.86 23.79
C GLY A 56 5.22 3.80 25.03
N LEU A 57 3.93 3.53 24.82
CA LEU A 57 2.97 3.39 25.89
C LEU A 57 2.08 2.16 25.69
N SER A 58 1.65 1.61 26.80
CA SER A 58 0.53 0.67 26.85
C SER A 58 -0.53 1.17 27.81
N SER A 59 -1.80 0.90 27.50
CA SER A 59 -2.90 1.18 28.41
C SER A 59 -3.80 -0.04 28.57
N SER A 60 -4.26 -0.31 29.80
CA SER A 60 -5.28 -1.34 30.05
C SER A 60 -6.63 -0.84 29.52
N VAL A 61 -7.14 -1.45 28.45
CA VAL A 61 -8.29 -0.94 27.70
C VAL A 61 -9.54 -1.82 27.75
N SER A 62 -9.53 -2.84 28.59
CA SER A 62 -10.67 -3.74 28.77
C SER A 62 -11.07 -3.82 30.24
N GLN A 63 -12.39 -3.80 30.48
CA GLN A 63 -12.97 -3.95 31.82
C GLN A 63 -13.24 -5.42 32.17
N SER A 64 -13.23 -6.31 31.18
CA SER A 64 -13.63 -7.72 31.33
C SER A 64 -12.48 -8.71 31.20
N ASP A 65 -11.34 -8.29 30.64
CA ASP A 65 -10.17 -9.15 30.43
C ASP A 65 -8.86 -8.36 30.49
N THR A 66 -7.73 -9.08 30.56
CA THR A 66 -6.40 -8.46 30.55
C THR A 66 -5.97 -8.13 29.12
N THR A 67 -6.54 -7.05 28.57
CA THR A 67 -6.18 -6.50 27.27
C THR A 67 -5.56 -5.13 27.41
N ILE A 68 -4.39 -4.96 26.79
CA ILE A 68 -3.73 -3.66 26.67
C ILE A 68 -3.79 -3.14 25.24
N LEU A 69 -3.97 -1.83 25.06
CA LEU A 69 -3.64 -1.13 23.82
C LEU A 69 -2.16 -0.79 23.88
N MET A 70 -1.40 -1.20 22.89
CA MET A 70 0.02 -0.88 22.77
C MET A 70 0.23 0.09 21.62
N ALA A 71 0.98 1.16 21.88
CA ALA A 71 1.48 2.11 20.89
C ALA A 71 2.99 2.26 21.09
N PHE A 72 3.77 1.49 20.32
CA PHE A 72 5.21 1.34 20.51
C PHE A 72 5.99 1.59 19.22
N ASN A 73 7.19 2.14 19.39
CA ASN A 73 8.25 2.12 18.39
C ASN A 73 9.30 1.09 18.80
N LEU A 74 9.59 0.15 17.92
CA LEU A 74 10.78 -0.70 17.99
C LEU A 74 11.93 0.09 17.36
N VAL A 75 12.82 0.63 18.19
CA VAL A 75 13.95 1.49 17.83
C VAL A 75 15.21 0.65 17.75
N PHE A 76 15.75 0.43 16.55
CA PHE A 76 16.93 -0.42 16.37
C PHE A 76 18.22 0.42 16.48
N THR A 77 19.18 -0.07 17.25
CA THR A 77 20.46 0.62 17.51
C THR A 77 21.67 -0.15 16.99
N GLU A 78 21.45 -1.31 16.38
CA GLU A 78 22.50 -2.24 15.97
C GLU A 78 22.24 -2.83 14.57
N GLY A 79 23.31 -3.34 13.95
CA GLY A 79 23.25 -4.08 12.69
C GLY A 79 22.68 -3.28 11.52
N LYS A 80 22.07 -3.99 10.56
CA LYS A 80 21.56 -3.40 9.30
C LYS A 80 20.34 -2.49 9.47
N PHE A 81 19.74 -2.49 10.67
CA PHE A 81 18.57 -1.68 10.99
C PHE A 81 18.90 -0.48 11.90
N ASN A 82 20.17 -0.31 12.27
CA ASN A 82 20.61 0.78 13.15
C ASN A 82 20.07 2.15 12.71
N GLY A 83 19.48 2.90 13.65
CA GLY A 83 18.89 4.21 13.44
C GLY A 83 17.49 4.19 12.79
N SER A 84 16.92 3.01 12.55
CA SER A 84 15.59 2.85 11.97
C SER A 84 14.57 2.45 13.04
N THR A 85 13.29 2.71 12.77
CA THR A 85 12.19 2.33 13.68
C THR A 85 11.08 1.60 12.96
N LEU A 86 10.37 0.73 13.67
CA LEU A 86 9.05 0.22 13.28
C LEU A 86 8.01 0.62 14.31
N SER A 87 6.87 1.12 13.86
CA SER A 87 5.76 1.50 14.73
C SER A 87 4.69 0.40 14.73
N ILE A 88 4.31 -0.05 15.93
CA ILE A 88 3.22 -1.00 16.15
C ILE A 88 2.11 -0.35 16.97
N LEU A 89 0.86 -0.55 16.56
CA LEU A 89 -0.31 0.00 17.25
C LEU A 89 -1.46 -1.01 17.21
N GLY A 90 -1.92 -1.49 18.36
CA GLY A 90 -2.97 -2.49 18.38
C GLY A 90 -3.34 -3.02 19.76
N ARG A 91 -4.44 -3.78 19.80
CA ARG A 91 -4.88 -4.48 21.02
C ARG A 91 -4.05 -5.74 21.22
N ASN A 92 -3.65 -5.97 22.45
CA ASN A 92 -2.87 -7.11 22.88
C ASN A 92 -3.54 -7.76 24.10
N SER A 93 -4.30 -8.83 23.84
CA SER A 93 -5.01 -9.61 24.86
C SER A 93 -4.12 -10.72 25.39
N ILE A 94 -3.44 -10.45 26.52
CA ILE A 94 -2.26 -11.21 26.98
C ILE A 94 -2.55 -12.71 27.17
N PHE A 95 -3.73 -13.05 27.68
CA PHE A 95 -4.14 -14.43 27.99
C PHE A 95 -5.10 -15.06 26.99
N ALA A 96 -5.55 -14.32 25.97
CA ALA A 96 -6.54 -14.82 25.00
C ALA A 96 -5.95 -15.82 24.00
N SER A 97 -4.65 -15.72 23.71
CA SER A 97 -3.94 -16.61 22.79
C SER A 97 -2.46 -16.75 23.15
N LYS A 98 -1.86 -17.89 22.81
CA LYS A 98 -0.42 -18.15 22.94
C LYS A 98 0.43 -17.26 22.02
N VAL A 99 -0.10 -16.93 20.84
CA VAL A 99 0.52 -16.04 19.85
C VAL A 99 -0.48 -14.95 19.50
N ARG A 100 -0.05 -13.70 19.55
CA ARG A 100 -0.90 -12.51 19.38
C ARG A 100 -0.36 -11.69 18.22
N GLU A 101 -1.25 -11.21 17.35
CA GLU A 101 -0.85 -10.40 16.20
C GLU A 101 -1.05 -8.91 16.50
N MET A 102 -0.10 -8.09 16.07
CA MET A 102 -0.22 -6.63 16.06
C MET A 102 0.20 -6.06 14.71
N PRO A 103 -0.49 -5.04 14.18
CA PRO A 103 -0.13 -4.46 12.90
C PRO A 103 1.11 -3.55 13.03
N VAL A 104 1.96 -3.62 12.00
CA VAL A 104 3.00 -2.61 11.73
C VAL A 104 2.33 -1.47 10.97
N VAL A 105 2.23 -0.31 11.63
CA VAL A 105 1.52 0.87 11.11
C VAL A 105 2.44 1.90 10.45
N GLY A 106 3.75 1.70 10.52
CA GLY A 106 4.74 2.57 9.90
C GLY A 106 6.17 2.22 10.30
N GLY A 107 7.10 3.06 9.85
CA GLY A 107 8.51 2.96 10.22
C GLY A 107 9.32 4.12 9.66
N SER A 108 10.57 4.22 10.12
CA SER A 108 11.54 5.22 9.71
C SER A 108 12.84 4.58 9.22
N GLY A 109 13.74 5.39 8.65
CA GLY A 109 15.03 4.90 8.13
C GLY A 109 14.83 3.89 7.00
N VAL A 110 15.33 2.66 7.19
CA VAL A 110 15.17 1.56 6.21
C VAL A 110 13.75 0.99 6.18
N PHE A 111 12.92 1.31 7.17
CA PHE A 111 11.52 0.90 7.27
C PHE A 111 10.53 1.99 6.86
N ARG A 112 10.97 3.00 6.09
CA ARG A 112 10.04 4.00 5.53
C ARG A 112 8.94 3.30 4.73
N PHE A 113 7.70 3.74 4.92
CA PHE A 113 6.48 3.16 4.36
C PHE A 113 6.16 1.73 4.82
N ALA A 114 6.82 1.23 5.87
CA ALA A 114 6.55 -0.12 6.36
C ALA A 114 5.06 -0.34 6.68
N ARG A 115 4.58 -1.48 6.21
CA ARG A 115 3.29 -2.11 6.51
C ARG A 115 3.59 -3.57 6.80
N GLY A 116 2.77 -4.24 7.59
CA GLY A 116 3.00 -5.63 7.95
C GLY A 116 2.33 -5.97 9.26
N TYR A 117 2.82 -7.02 9.90
CA TYR A 117 2.35 -7.45 11.21
C TYR A 117 3.51 -7.97 12.05
N VAL A 118 3.28 -8.08 13.35
CA VAL A 118 4.19 -8.66 14.32
C VAL A 118 3.44 -9.74 15.06
N LEU A 119 4.05 -10.91 15.19
CA LEU A 119 3.56 -11.97 16.06
C LEU A 119 4.29 -11.87 17.39
N MET A 120 3.52 -11.92 18.47
CA MET A 120 4.01 -11.76 19.83
C MET A 120 3.75 -13.00 20.63
N LYS A 121 4.77 -13.48 21.33
CA LYS A 121 4.69 -14.62 22.24
C LYS A 121 5.28 -14.24 23.58
N THR A 122 4.54 -14.48 24.65
CA THR A 122 5.05 -14.27 26.01
C THR A 122 5.95 -15.45 26.40
N TYR A 123 7.24 -15.18 26.61
CA TYR A 123 8.22 -16.16 27.05
C TYR A 123 8.20 -16.34 28.57
N ALA A 124 8.18 -15.22 29.30
CA ALA A 124 8.09 -15.19 30.75
C ALA A 124 7.18 -14.04 31.21
N LEU A 125 6.40 -14.25 32.26
CA LEU A 125 5.54 -13.25 32.86
C LEU A 125 5.54 -13.39 34.38
N ASP A 126 5.99 -12.33 35.05
CA ASP A 126 5.89 -12.15 36.48
C ASP A 126 5.02 -10.92 36.75
N VAL A 127 3.73 -11.19 36.95
CA VAL A 127 2.72 -10.15 37.19
C VAL A 127 2.99 -9.39 38.49
N LYS A 128 3.54 -10.06 39.52
CA LYS A 128 3.78 -9.43 40.83
C LYS A 128 4.84 -8.34 40.74
N ASN A 129 5.87 -8.58 39.95
CA ASN A 129 6.97 -7.64 39.75
C ASN A 129 6.87 -6.84 38.44
N LEU A 130 5.76 -6.98 37.70
CA LEU A 130 5.51 -6.35 36.41
C LEU A 130 6.64 -6.60 35.40
N ARG A 131 7.18 -7.82 35.40
CA ARG A 131 8.22 -8.23 34.47
C ARG A 131 7.63 -9.12 33.40
N ALA A 132 7.98 -8.85 32.17
CA ALA A 132 7.58 -9.66 31.04
C ALA A 132 8.74 -9.77 30.05
N THR A 133 8.94 -10.97 29.53
CA THR A 133 9.79 -11.22 28.38
C THR A 133 8.89 -11.61 27.22
N VAL A 134 8.91 -10.81 26.17
CA VAL A 134 8.03 -10.98 25.01
C VAL A 134 8.87 -11.09 23.74
N GLU A 135 8.69 -12.19 23.03
CA GLU A 135 9.28 -12.43 21.72
C GLU A 135 8.40 -11.79 20.64
N TYR A 136 9.03 -11.08 19.70
CA TYR A 136 8.39 -10.43 18.56
C TYR A 136 8.98 -10.98 17.27
N ASP A 137 8.18 -11.70 16.49
CA ASP A 137 8.50 -12.04 15.11
C ASP A 137 7.88 -10.99 14.17
N VAL A 138 8.73 -10.19 13.54
CA VAL A 138 8.32 -9.02 12.76
C VAL A 138 8.29 -9.38 11.27
N TYR A 139 7.15 -9.12 10.62
CA TYR A 139 6.90 -9.40 9.20
C TYR A 139 6.52 -8.12 8.44
N PRO A 140 7.49 -7.25 8.08
CA PRO A 140 7.22 -6.13 7.20
C PRO A 140 6.97 -6.63 5.77
N PHE A 141 5.93 -6.12 5.13
CA PHE A 141 5.61 -6.40 3.72
C PHE A 141 6.72 -5.88 2.81
N LYS A 142 7.05 -6.68 1.79
CA LYS A 142 8.10 -6.35 0.82
C LYS A 142 7.54 -5.45 -0.25
N GLU A 143 7.98 -4.21 -0.27
CA GLU A 143 7.71 -3.35 -1.41
C GLU A 143 8.34 -3.95 -2.68
N LYS A 144 7.54 -4.05 -3.75
CA LYS A 144 7.87 -4.59 -5.06
C LYS A 144 7.61 -3.51 -6.10
N LEU A 145 8.59 -3.27 -6.97
CA LEU A 145 8.39 -2.50 -8.19
C LEU A 145 8.14 -3.47 -9.34
N THR A 146 6.99 -3.35 -9.97
CA THR A 146 6.63 -4.08 -11.18
C THR A 146 6.63 -3.10 -12.36
N HIS A 147 7.27 -3.49 -13.46
CA HIS A 147 7.14 -2.83 -14.76
C HIS A 147 6.21 -3.67 -15.65
N LEU A 148 5.19 -3.03 -16.21
CA LEU A 148 4.28 -3.61 -17.19
C LEU A 148 4.40 -2.83 -18.50
N HIS A 149 4.25 -3.53 -19.61
CA HIS A 149 4.22 -2.95 -20.94
C HIS A 149 3.10 -3.61 -21.75
N PHE A 150 2.26 -2.81 -22.42
CA PHE A 150 1.13 -3.27 -23.21
C PHE A 150 0.59 -2.17 -24.14
N TYR A 151 -0.33 -2.56 -25.03
CA TYR A 151 -1.00 -1.68 -25.98
C TYR A 151 -2.50 -1.60 -25.72
N PHE A 152 -3.00 -0.38 -25.60
CA PHE A 152 -4.40 0.01 -25.42
C PHE A 152 -5.02 0.32 -26.78
N HIS A 153 -6.23 -0.17 -27.06
CA HIS A 153 -6.92 0.02 -28.34
C HIS A 153 -8.24 0.78 -28.18
N ASP A 154 -8.24 2.08 -28.46
CA ASP A 154 -9.43 2.93 -28.50
C ASP A 154 -10.15 2.71 -29.83
N VAL A 155 -11.30 2.02 -29.82
CA VAL A 155 -12.08 1.76 -31.04
C VAL A 155 -13.45 2.44 -30.93
N ALA A 156 -13.50 3.69 -31.37
CA ALA A 156 -14.70 4.52 -31.33
C ALA A 156 -15.65 4.28 -32.51
N THR A 157 -15.12 3.87 -33.67
CA THR A 157 -15.94 3.59 -34.85
C THR A 157 -15.52 2.25 -35.49
N ALA A 158 -16.35 1.23 -35.25
CA ALA A 158 -16.28 -0.12 -35.81
C ALA A 158 -17.66 -0.78 -35.70
N THR A 159 -17.85 -1.95 -36.31
CA THR A 159 -19.08 -2.76 -36.16
C THR A 159 -19.35 -3.13 -34.70
N ASN A 160 -18.27 -3.27 -33.91
CA ASN A 160 -18.30 -3.48 -32.46
C ASN A 160 -17.38 -2.44 -31.80
N PRO A 161 -17.86 -1.22 -31.50
CA PRO A 161 -17.06 -0.20 -30.84
C PRO A 161 -16.79 -0.60 -29.38
N THR A 162 -15.60 -0.26 -28.89
CA THR A 162 -15.20 -0.44 -27.49
C THR A 162 -15.41 0.84 -26.67
N VAL A 163 -15.79 1.94 -27.34
CA VAL A 163 -16.00 3.25 -26.76
C VAL A 163 -17.36 3.82 -27.15
N VAL A 164 -18.07 4.40 -26.18
CA VAL A 164 -19.35 5.08 -26.41
C VAL A 164 -19.32 6.49 -25.83
N GLN A 165 -19.88 7.46 -26.56
CA GLN A 165 -20.04 8.82 -26.05
C GLN A 165 -21.32 8.91 -25.21
N VAL A 166 -21.20 9.35 -23.96
CA VAL A 166 -22.33 9.43 -23.01
C VAL A 166 -22.72 10.87 -22.66
N ALA A 167 -21.86 11.85 -22.96
CA ALA A 167 -22.18 13.27 -22.84
C ALA A 167 -21.50 14.09 -23.94
N ALA A 168 -22.15 15.18 -24.34
CA ALA A 168 -21.67 16.13 -25.34
C ALA A 168 -22.17 17.54 -25.00
N ALA A 169 -21.45 18.57 -25.43
CA ALA A 169 -21.94 19.94 -25.33
C ALA A 169 -23.15 20.17 -26.26
N PRO A 170 -24.11 21.04 -25.89
CA PRO A 170 -25.21 21.41 -26.77
C PRO A 170 -24.69 21.90 -28.14
N ASN A 171 -25.31 21.44 -29.23
CA ASN A 171 -24.93 21.76 -30.62
C ASN A 171 -23.55 21.26 -31.07
N SER A 172 -22.96 20.25 -30.40
CA SER A 172 -21.76 19.60 -30.92
C SER A 172 -22.07 18.80 -32.19
N THR A 173 -22.01 19.44 -33.35
CA THR A 173 -22.10 18.80 -34.66
C THR A 173 -20.68 18.63 -35.21
N GLY A 174 -20.11 17.42 -35.12
CA GLY A 174 -18.79 17.14 -35.67
C GLY A 174 -18.12 15.88 -35.11
N ARG A 175 -17.07 15.43 -35.82
CA ARG A 175 -16.26 14.25 -35.45
C ARG A 175 -15.21 14.52 -34.35
N ILE A 176 -14.87 15.79 -34.11
CA ILE A 176 -13.90 16.19 -33.07
C ILE A 176 -14.64 16.21 -31.74
N ARG A 177 -14.11 15.55 -30.71
CA ARG A 177 -14.72 15.48 -29.37
C ARG A 177 -14.54 16.83 -28.65
N PRO A 178 -15.54 17.74 -28.66
CA PRO A 178 -15.39 19.08 -28.10
C PRO A 178 -15.18 19.03 -26.59
N PHE A 179 -14.77 20.17 -26.01
CA PHE A 179 -14.75 20.35 -24.57
C PHE A 179 -16.08 19.90 -23.93
N GLY A 180 -16.00 19.14 -22.84
CA GLY A 180 -17.14 18.58 -22.12
C GLY A 180 -17.66 17.24 -22.64
N SER A 181 -17.14 16.72 -23.77
CA SER A 181 -17.46 15.36 -24.21
C SER A 181 -16.97 14.31 -23.23
N VAL A 182 -17.83 13.37 -22.84
CA VAL A 182 -17.50 12.23 -21.97
C VAL A 182 -17.68 10.92 -22.72
N MET A 183 -16.69 10.06 -22.60
CA MET A 183 -16.59 8.78 -23.29
C MET A 183 -16.42 7.68 -22.25
N ILE A 184 -17.20 6.60 -22.37
CA ILE A 184 -17.02 5.37 -21.59
C ILE A 184 -16.33 4.36 -22.48
N ALA A 185 -15.34 3.64 -21.95
CA ALA A 185 -14.54 2.70 -22.71
C ALA A 185 -14.36 1.36 -21.97
N ASP A 186 -14.38 0.28 -22.74
CA ASP A 186 -14.02 -1.09 -22.37
C ASP A 186 -13.00 -1.61 -23.40
N ASP A 187 -11.82 -0.99 -23.40
CA ASP A 187 -10.82 -1.16 -24.46
C ASP A 187 -9.88 -2.34 -24.17
N PRO A 188 -9.55 -3.19 -25.15
CA PRO A 188 -8.64 -4.30 -24.93
C PRO A 188 -7.20 -3.80 -24.69
N LEU A 189 -6.48 -4.54 -23.84
CA LEU A 189 -5.04 -4.39 -23.60
C LEU A 189 -4.30 -5.60 -24.18
N THR A 190 -3.38 -5.41 -25.11
CA THR A 190 -2.67 -6.52 -25.78
C THR A 190 -1.16 -6.42 -25.62
N GLU A 191 -0.48 -7.55 -25.81
CA GLU A 191 0.98 -7.66 -25.68
C GLU A 191 1.75 -6.90 -26.77
N THR A 192 1.18 -6.80 -27.98
CA THR A 192 1.79 -6.07 -29.11
C THR A 192 0.80 -5.08 -29.72
N PRO A 193 1.21 -4.17 -30.62
CA PRO A 193 0.29 -3.26 -31.30
C PRO A 193 -0.74 -3.97 -32.18
N ASN A 194 -0.55 -5.25 -32.51
CA ASN A 194 -1.53 -6.02 -33.29
C ASN A 194 -2.76 -6.33 -32.41
N PRO A 195 -3.99 -5.90 -32.78
CA PRO A 195 -5.20 -6.19 -32.00
C PRO A 195 -5.53 -7.68 -31.87
N SER A 196 -5.00 -8.53 -32.76
CA SER A 196 -5.14 -9.99 -32.67
C SER A 196 -4.06 -10.66 -31.83
N SER A 197 -3.12 -9.90 -31.26
CA SER A 197 -2.13 -10.45 -30.33
C SER A 197 -2.75 -10.79 -28.98
N LYS A 198 -1.96 -11.40 -28.11
CA LYS A 198 -2.42 -11.90 -26.82
C LYS A 198 -3.13 -10.80 -26.01
N LEU A 199 -4.37 -11.08 -25.62
CA LEU A 199 -5.17 -10.22 -24.74
C LEU A 199 -4.67 -10.37 -23.29
N LEU A 200 -4.16 -9.29 -22.72
CA LEU A 200 -3.66 -9.26 -21.34
C LEU A 200 -4.73 -8.81 -20.34
N GLY A 201 -5.71 -8.05 -20.81
CA GLY A 201 -6.76 -7.48 -19.98
C GLY A 201 -7.58 -6.43 -20.72
N LYS A 202 -8.25 -5.58 -19.95
CA LYS A 202 -9.05 -4.47 -20.48
C LYS A 202 -8.81 -3.18 -19.71
N ALA A 203 -8.90 -2.05 -20.40
CA ALA A 203 -8.99 -0.72 -19.83
C ALA A 203 -10.46 -0.35 -19.70
N GLN A 204 -10.96 -0.28 -18.47
CA GLN A 204 -12.36 0.01 -18.16
C GLN A 204 -12.47 1.33 -17.41
N GLY A 205 -13.23 2.26 -17.97
CA GLY A 205 -13.41 3.57 -17.34
C GLY A 205 -13.94 4.62 -18.30
N LEU A 206 -13.49 5.84 -18.09
CA LEU A 206 -13.92 6.98 -18.87
C LEU A 206 -12.78 7.94 -19.18
N TYR A 207 -13.00 8.72 -20.23
CA TYR A 207 -12.24 9.94 -20.45
C TYR A 207 -13.12 11.07 -20.91
N SER A 208 -12.71 12.29 -20.54
CA SER A 208 -13.46 13.50 -20.84
C SER A 208 -12.57 14.55 -21.47
N SER A 209 -13.08 15.29 -22.45
CA SER A 209 -12.40 16.46 -23.03
C SER A 209 -12.44 17.61 -22.05
N VAL A 210 -11.30 17.94 -21.44
CA VAL A 210 -11.23 18.84 -20.27
C VAL A 210 -10.51 20.16 -20.51
N SER A 211 -10.06 20.44 -21.74
CA SER A 211 -9.42 21.71 -22.08
C SER A 211 -10.14 22.39 -23.24
N GLN A 212 -10.37 23.70 -23.10
CA GLN A 212 -10.96 24.54 -24.14
C GLN A 212 -9.94 25.00 -25.18
N SER A 213 -8.64 24.98 -24.86
CA SER A 213 -7.56 25.49 -25.70
C SER A 213 -6.65 24.40 -26.28
N GLN A 214 -6.68 23.19 -25.72
CA GLN A 214 -5.81 22.09 -26.13
C GLN A 214 -6.59 20.79 -26.27
N THR A 215 -6.18 19.90 -27.17
CA THR A 215 -6.73 18.53 -27.23
C THR A 215 -6.20 17.72 -26.05
N THR A 216 -6.93 17.76 -24.94
CA THR A 216 -6.54 17.16 -23.66
C THR A 216 -7.70 16.40 -23.05
N TYR A 217 -7.44 15.17 -22.64
CA TYR A 217 -8.40 14.35 -21.91
C TYR A 217 -8.05 14.23 -20.43
N LEU A 218 -9.05 14.14 -19.57
CA LEU A 218 -8.90 13.55 -18.23
C LEU A 218 -9.15 12.06 -18.37
N MET A 219 -8.19 11.24 -17.95
CA MET A 219 -8.28 9.79 -17.95
C MET A 219 -8.69 9.33 -16.56
N ALA A 220 -9.71 8.48 -16.47
CA ALA A 220 -10.12 7.81 -15.24
C ALA A 220 -10.41 6.34 -15.57
N PHE A 221 -9.40 5.49 -15.39
CA PHE A 221 -9.42 4.12 -15.88
C PHE A 221 -8.90 3.12 -14.85
N ASN A 222 -9.43 1.90 -14.94
CA ASN A 222 -8.82 0.71 -14.36
C ASN A 222 -8.25 -0.16 -15.49
N PHE A 223 -6.98 -0.51 -15.39
CA PHE A 223 -6.41 -1.62 -16.14
C PHE A 223 -6.74 -2.92 -15.40
N VAL A 224 -7.64 -3.72 -15.96
CA VAL A 224 -8.14 -4.98 -15.41
C VAL A 224 -7.42 -6.13 -16.11
N PHE A 225 -6.47 -6.76 -15.42
CA PHE A 225 -5.68 -7.85 -15.98
C PHE A 225 -6.45 -9.16 -15.87
N MET A 226 -6.46 -9.93 -16.96
CA MET A 226 -7.30 -11.14 -17.10
C MET A 226 -6.47 -12.43 -17.28
N GLU A 227 -5.15 -12.31 -17.34
CA GLU A 227 -4.26 -13.46 -17.56
C GLU A 227 -2.97 -13.38 -16.73
N GLY A 228 -2.27 -14.52 -16.68
CA GLY A 228 -0.94 -14.64 -16.07
C GLY A 228 -0.92 -14.33 -14.57
N LYS A 229 0.24 -13.88 -14.08
CA LYS A 229 0.47 -13.61 -12.64
C LYS A 229 -0.39 -12.48 -12.05
N TYR A 230 -1.05 -11.69 -12.90
CA TYR A 230 -1.86 -10.54 -12.49
C TYR A 230 -3.36 -10.73 -12.72
N ASN A 231 -3.79 -11.92 -13.14
CA ASN A 231 -5.20 -12.22 -13.37
C ASN A 231 -6.08 -11.82 -12.17
N GLY A 232 -7.14 -11.05 -12.44
CA GLY A 232 -8.08 -10.55 -11.44
C GLY A 232 -7.59 -9.34 -10.64
N SER A 233 -6.36 -8.85 -10.89
CA SER A 233 -5.83 -7.64 -10.26
C SER A 233 -6.08 -6.41 -11.14
N THR A 234 -6.12 -5.23 -10.53
CA THR A 234 -6.29 -3.97 -11.26
C THR A 234 -5.26 -2.91 -10.88
N VAL A 235 -4.95 -2.03 -11.83
CA VAL A 235 -4.22 -0.77 -11.60
C VAL A 235 -5.11 0.39 -12.00
N SER A 236 -5.32 1.36 -11.11
CA SER A 236 -6.17 2.53 -11.34
C SER A 236 -5.33 3.74 -11.71
N ILE A 237 -5.65 4.40 -12.82
CA ILE A 237 -5.03 5.66 -13.25
C ILE A 237 -6.03 6.80 -13.23
N PHE A 238 -5.56 7.97 -12.81
CA PHE A 238 -6.35 9.20 -12.87
C PHE A 238 -5.45 10.38 -13.17
N GLY A 239 -5.68 11.06 -14.28
CA GLY A 239 -4.88 12.24 -14.60
C GLY A 239 -5.06 12.80 -16.00
N ARG A 240 -4.36 13.92 -16.24
CA ARG A 240 -4.42 14.69 -17.47
C ARG A 240 -3.59 14.02 -18.58
N ASN A 241 -4.16 13.90 -19.77
CA ASN A 241 -3.58 13.28 -20.94
C ASN A 241 -3.65 14.24 -22.13
N SER A 242 -2.57 14.99 -22.37
CA SER A 242 -2.45 15.88 -23.54
C SER A 242 -1.95 15.08 -24.74
N ILE A 243 -2.87 14.63 -25.60
CA ILE A 243 -2.60 13.56 -26.58
C ILE A 243 -1.60 13.94 -27.68
N LEU A 244 -1.36 15.23 -27.89
CA LEU A 244 -0.38 15.74 -28.86
C LEU A 244 1.06 15.70 -28.33
N SER A 245 1.25 15.52 -27.02
CA SER A 245 2.57 15.30 -26.43
C SER A 245 3.09 13.89 -26.78
N LYS A 246 4.39 13.80 -27.09
CA LYS A 246 5.06 12.53 -27.45
C LYS A 246 4.98 11.47 -26.35
N VAL A 247 5.18 11.88 -25.10
CA VAL A 247 5.09 11.04 -23.90
C VAL A 247 4.19 11.74 -22.90
N ARG A 248 3.29 10.98 -22.27
CA ARG A 248 2.24 11.52 -21.40
C ARG A 248 2.24 10.72 -20.11
N GLU A 249 2.58 11.38 -19.01
CA GLU A 249 2.59 10.75 -17.70
C GLU A 249 1.20 10.83 -17.05
N ILE A 250 0.68 9.69 -16.60
CA ILE A 250 -0.59 9.63 -15.86
C ILE A 250 -0.34 8.88 -14.55
N PRO A 251 -0.66 9.49 -13.38
CA PRO A 251 -0.45 8.86 -12.08
C PRO A 251 -1.25 7.58 -11.87
N ILE A 252 -0.63 6.62 -11.18
CA ILE A 252 -1.33 5.47 -10.59
C ILE A 252 -1.82 5.90 -9.21
N ILE A 253 -3.14 5.85 -9.01
CA ILE A 253 -3.80 6.28 -7.77
C ILE A 253 -4.24 5.12 -6.88
N GLY A 254 -4.07 3.88 -7.34
CA GLY A 254 -4.41 2.69 -6.57
C GLY A 254 -4.34 1.41 -7.38
N GLY A 255 -4.72 0.30 -6.74
CA GLY A 255 -4.81 -1.00 -7.36
C GLY A 255 -5.45 -2.03 -6.43
N THR A 256 -5.84 -3.16 -7.01
CA THR A 256 -6.49 -4.28 -6.32
C THR A 256 -5.73 -5.59 -6.54
N GLY A 257 -6.07 -6.63 -5.80
CA GLY A 257 -5.40 -7.93 -5.88
C GLY A 257 -3.91 -7.81 -5.53
N VAL A 258 -3.05 -8.26 -6.45
CA VAL A 258 -1.58 -8.18 -6.31
C VAL A 258 -1.09 -6.72 -6.19
N PHE A 259 -1.83 -5.77 -6.77
CA PHE A 259 -1.49 -4.35 -6.75
C PHE A 259 -2.15 -3.57 -5.60
N ARG A 260 -2.52 -4.24 -4.50
CA ARG A 260 -3.07 -3.55 -3.34
C ARG A 260 -2.05 -2.52 -2.81
N PHE A 261 -2.56 -1.33 -2.46
CA PHE A 261 -1.75 -0.17 -2.06
C PHE A 261 -0.82 0.37 -3.15
N ALA A 262 -1.13 0.07 -4.42
CA ALA A 262 -0.31 0.51 -5.54
C ALA A 262 -0.19 2.03 -5.61
N ARG A 263 1.03 2.49 -5.92
CA ARG A 263 1.36 3.86 -6.32
C ARG A 263 2.40 3.83 -7.44
N GLY A 264 2.50 4.89 -8.22
CA GLY A 264 3.47 4.96 -9.31
C GLY A 264 2.97 5.82 -10.46
N TYR A 265 3.47 5.53 -11.66
CA TYR A 265 3.17 6.32 -12.84
C TYR A 265 3.06 5.42 -14.09
N THR A 266 2.39 5.96 -15.08
CA THR A 266 2.31 5.38 -16.43
C THR A 266 2.84 6.37 -17.44
N LEU A 267 3.46 5.89 -18.50
CA LEU A 267 3.90 6.68 -19.65
C LEU A 267 3.16 6.18 -20.89
N ALA A 268 2.30 7.01 -21.45
CA ALA A 268 1.54 6.71 -22.64
C ALA A 268 2.17 7.35 -23.89
N ARG A 269 2.25 6.59 -24.99
CA ARG A 269 2.71 7.06 -26.31
C ARG A 269 1.73 6.65 -27.39
N THR A 270 1.36 7.57 -28.28
CA THR A 270 0.48 7.22 -29.40
C THR A 270 1.28 6.41 -30.39
N TYR A 271 0.91 5.14 -30.57
CA TYR A 271 1.54 4.27 -31.56
C TYR A 271 0.96 4.51 -32.95
N ALA A 272 -0.38 4.54 -33.05
CA ALA A 272 -1.09 4.84 -34.28
C ALA A 272 -2.42 5.54 -33.99
N VAL A 273 -2.87 6.38 -34.90
CA VAL A 273 -4.21 6.95 -34.89
C VAL A 273 -4.73 7.02 -36.31
N ASN A 274 -5.97 6.58 -36.53
CA ASN A 274 -6.65 6.77 -37.79
C ASN A 274 -7.34 8.14 -37.77
N SER A 275 -6.92 9.05 -38.64
CA SER A 275 -7.44 10.42 -38.70
C SER A 275 -8.92 10.53 -39.09
N THR A 276 -9.48 9.48 -39.69
CA THR A 276 -10.87 9.46 -40.17
C THR A 276 -11.80 8.90 -39.09
N THR A 277 -11.41 7.79 -38.45
CA THR A 277 -12.22 7.07 -37.45
C THR A 277 -11.92 7.47 -36.01
N PHE A 278 -10.79 8.14 -35.79
CA PHE A 278 -10.21 8.43 -34.47
C PHE A 278 -9.87 7.20 -33.63
N ASN A 279 -9.86 6.01 -34.24
CA ASN A 279 -9.39 4.81 -33.57
C ASN A 279 -7.89 4.94 -33.30
N ALA A 280 -7.46 4.62 -32.09
CA ALA A 280 -6.09 4.83 -31.65
C ALA A 280 -5.51 3.59 -30.99
N ILE A 281 -4.22 3.37 -31.23
CA ILE A 281 -3.40 2.40 -30.51
C ILE A 281 -2.42 3.19 -29.67
N VAL A 282 -2.41 2.94 -28.36
CA VAL A 282 -1.59 3.65 -27.39
C VAL A 282 -0.72 2.66 -26.64
N GLU A 283 0.58 2.84 -26.71
CA GLU A 283 1.56 2.09 -25.93
C GLU A 283 1.59 2.64 -24.49
N TYR A 284 1.61 1.74 -23.50
CA TYR A 284 1.73 2.06 -22.08
C TYR A 284 2.93 1.37 -21.46
N ASP A 285 3.81 2.15 -20.83
CA ASP A 285 4.77 1.69 -19.82
C ASP A 285 4.22 2.02 -18.43
N VAL A 286 4.05 1.02 -17.58
CA VAL A 286 3.47 1.18 -16.23
C VAL A 286 4.50 0.77 -15.19
N HIS A 287 4.88 1.70 -14.32
CA HIS A 287 5.76 1.44 -13.19
C HIS A 287 4.93 1.50 -11.91
N VAL A 288 4.62 0.33 -11.35
CA VAL A 288 3.74 0.17 -10.19
C VAL A 288 4.49 -0.37 -8.99
N LEU A 289 4.45 0.39 -7.90
CA LEU A 289 5.01 0.04 -6.61
C LEU A 289 3.90 -0.54 -5.73
N HIS A 290 4.06 -1.78 -5.27
CA HIS A 290 3.08 -2.53 -4.49
C HIS A 290 3.78 -3.45 -3.48
N TYR A 291 3.08 -4.43 -2.88
CA TYR A 291 3.63 -5.36 -1.89
C TYR A 291 3.58 -6.83 -2.34
#